data_AF-A0A7V3CT40-F1
#
_entry.id   AF-A0A7V3CT40-F1
#
_cell.length_a   1.000
_cell.length_b   1.000
_cell.length_c   1.000
_cell.angle_alpha   90.00
_cell.angle_beta   90.00
_cell.angle_gamma   90.00
#
_symmetry.space_group_name_H-M   'P 1'
#
loop_
_entity.id
_entity.type
_entity.pdbx_description
1 polymer ?
#
loop_
_entity_poly.entity_id
_entity_poly.type
_entity_poly.pdbx_seq_one_letter_code
_entity_poly.pdbx_strand_id
1 'polypeptide(L)' 'MKPKFARESLTINTEVVLPNDTNHVGNLFGGKLMQWVDISAVIAAQRH' A
#
# COMPACT_ATOMS: atom_id res chain seq x y z
N MET A 1 -22.08 -10.56 11.07
CA MET A 1 -21.09 -10.82 10.01
C MET A 1 -20.58 -12.24 10.16
N LYS A 2 -20.31 -12.96 9.05
CA LYS A 2 -19.63 -14.25 9.13
C LYS A 2 -18.13 -14.00 9.40
N PRO A 3 -17.48 -14.80 10.26
CA PRO A 3 -16.03 -14.68 10.43
C PRO A 3 -15.33 -14.95 9.10
N LYS A 4 -14.31 -14.15 8.79
CA LYS A 4 -13.44 -14.32 7.62
C LYS A 4 -12.02 -14.64 8.08
N PHE A 5 -11.30 -15.43 7.31
CA PHE A 5 -9.89 -15.66 7.50
C PHE A 5 -9.08 -14.46 6.99
N ALA A 6 -7.98 -14.12 7.66
CA ALA A 6 -7.11 -13.00 7.28
C ALA A 6 -6.65 -13.05 5.79
N ARG A 7 -6.48 -14.26 5.24
CA ARG A 7 -6.10 -14.45 3.83
C ARG A 7 -7.15 -13.97 2.83
N GLU A 8 -8.43 -13.88 3.22
CA GLU A 8 -9.52 -13.46 2.34
C GLU A 8 -9.47 -11.96 2.04
N SER A 9 -8.77 -11.17 2.87
CA SER A 9 -8.57 -9.73 2.71
C SER A 9 -7.15 -9.36 2.28
N LEU A 10 -6.31 -10.34 1.90
CA LEU A 10 -4.95 -10.09 1.44
C LEU A 10 -4.98 -9.14 0.23
N THR A 11 -4.21 -8.06 0.33
CA THR A 11 -4.08 -7.06 -0.74
C THR A 11 -2.61 -6.90 -1.09
N ILE A 12 -2.31 -6.98 -2.37
CA ILE A 12 -0.96 -6.83 -2.92
C ILE A 12 -1.01 -5.64 -3.86
N ASN A 13 -0.16 -4.65 -3.61
CA ASN A 13 0.09 -3.55 -4.53
C ASN A 13 1.53 -3.64 -5.07
N THR A 14 1.72 -3.34 -6.34
CA THR A 14 3.05 -3.38 -6.99
C THR A 14 3.21 -2.13 -7.83
N GLU A 15 4.20 -1.32 -7.49
CA GLU A 15 4.42 0.00 -8.05
C GLU A 15 5.86 0.12 -8.54
N VAL A 16 6.06 0.83 -9.64
CA VAL A 16 7.39 1.22 -10.11
C VAL A 16 7.74 2.56 -9.46
N VAL A 17 8.91 2.66 -8.84
CA VAL A 17 9.40 3.93 -8.30
C VAL A 17 9.87 4.82 -9.45
N LEU A 18 9.19 5.95 -9.66
CA LEU A 18 9.56 6.94 -10.68
C LEU A 18 10.40 8.07 -10.05
N PRO A 19 11.13 8.87 -10.85
CA PRO A 19 11.93 9.98 -10.33
C PRO A 19 11.13 10.96 -9.44
N ASN A 20 9.87 11.22 -9.78
CA ASN A 20 8.98 12.08 -8.98
C ASN A 20 8.56 11.48 -7.63
N ASP A 21 8.72 10.16 -7.45
CA ASP A 21 8.45 9.48 -6.19
C ASP A 21 9.68 9.49 -5.26
N THR A 22 10.82 9.98 -5.72
CA THR A 22 12.07 10.02 -4.96
C THR A 22 12.29 11.36 -4.25
N ASN A 23 13.12 11.35 -3.22
CA ASN A 23 13.62 12.55 -2.56
C ASN A 23 14.86 13.10 -3.30
N HIS A 24 15.41 14.22 -2.81
CA HIS A 24 16.56 14.91 -3.43
C HIS A 24 17.87 14.09 -3.49
N VAL A 25 17.94 12.93 -2.82
CA VAL A 25 19.08 11.99 -2.90
C VAL A 25 18.76 10.69 -3.65
N GLY A 26 17.60 10.61 -4.31
CA GLY A 26 17.22 9.47 -5.16
C GLY A 26 16.61 8.27 -4.42
N ASN A 27 16.32 8.39 -3.13
CA ASN A 27 15.61 7.35 -2.38
C ASN A 27 14.10 7.57 -2.51
N LEU A 28 13.31 6.50 -2.48
CA LEU A 28 11.84 6.59 -2.39
C LEU A 28 11.44 7.54 -1.26
N PHE A 29 10.60 8.52 -1.58
CA PHE A 29 10.11 9.48 -0.61
C PHE A 29 9.18 8.80 0.40
N GLY A 30 9.45 8.96 1.70
CA GLY A 30 8.70 8.28 2.76
C GLY A 30 7.20 8.57 2.72
N GLY A 31 6.79 9.80 2.37
CA GLY A 31 5.37 10.14 2.22
C GLY A 31 4.68 9.37 1.09
N LYS A 32 5.41 9.08 0.00
CA LYS A 32 4.89 8.29 -1.12
C LYS A 32 4.68 6.83 -0.71
N LEU A 33 5.65 6.26 0.00
CA LEU A 33 5.53 4.92 0.57
C LEU A 33 4.32 4.81 1.50
N MET A 34 4.14 5.77 2.41
CA MET A 34 3.01 5.79 3.33
C MET A 34 1.67 5.90 2.61
N GLN A 35 1.59 6.67 1.52
CA GLN A 35 0.39 6.72 0.68
C GLN A 35 0.05 5.35 0.08
N TRP A 36 1.02 4.62 -0.46
CA TRP A 36 0.79 3.27 -0.99
C TRP A 36 0.36 2.26 0.07
N VAL A 37 0.93 2.38 1.28
CA VAL A 37 0.54 1.57 2.44
C VAL A 37 -0.91 1.85 2.83
N ASP A 38 -1.30 3.13 2.93
CA ASP A 38 -2.67 3.54 3.28
C ASP A 38 -3.70 3.01 2.27
N ILE A 39 -3.41 3.12 0.97
CA ILE A 39 -4.26 2.58 -0.11
C ILE A 39 -4.41 1.05 0.05
N SER A 40 -3.32 0.33 0.28
CA SER A 40 -3.36 -1.13 0.44
C SER A 40 -4.13 -1.54 1.71
N ALA A 41 -3.97 -0.77 2.79
CA ALA A 41 -4.63 -1.01 4.06
C ALA A 41 -6.15 -0.78 3.97
N VAL A 42 -6.61 0.29 3.31
CA VAL A 42 -8.06 0.56 3.15
C VAL A 42 -8.72 -0.51 2.28
N ILE A 43 -8.07 -0.98 1.22
CA ILE A 43 -8.59 -2.08 0.39
C ILE A 43 -8.68 -3.37 1.20
N ALA A 44 -7.66 -3.69 2.00
CA ALA A 44 -7.71 -4.86 2.88
C ALA A 44 -8.85 -4.75 3.91
N ALA A 45 -9.01 -3.59 4.55
CA ALA A 45 -10.07 -3.34 5.52
C ALA A 45 -11.48 -3.45 4.90
N GLN A 46 -11.68 -2.97 3.67
CA GLN A 46 -12.96 -3.08 2.96
C GLN A 46 -13.30 -4.52 2.55
N ARG A 47 -12.29 -5.36 2.29
CA ARG A 47 -12.49 -6.77 1.91
C ARG A 47 -12.76 -7.68 3.12
N HIS A 48 -12.25 -7.32 4.30
CA HIS A 48 -12.43 -8.08 5.54
C HIS A 48 -13.87 -8.00 6.07
#